data_AF-A0A1D6LTV0-F1
#
_entry.id   AF-A0A1D6LTV0-F1
#
_cell.length_a   1.000
_cell.length_b   1.000
_cell.length_c   1.000
_cell.angle_alpha   90.00
_cell.angle_beta   90.00
_cell.angle_gamma   90.00
#
_symmetry.space_group_name_H-M   'P 1'
#
loop_
_entity.id
_entity.type
_entity.pdbx_description
1 polymer ?
#
loop_
_entity_poly.entity_id
_entity_poly.type
_entity_poly.pdbx_seq_one_letter_code
_entity_poly.pdbx_strand_id
1 'polypeptide(L)'
;MAGITGVMNMKLAARPSSGRHSRGCRPAVVPSAGKQMLLVRRHPPGSASWPTRATGGGGGGVPAGATAADSSGQAKEEEEEDRASRNTSSFEPSIWGDFFLTYSSPLATSSAQKARMVHRAEQLKKQVAKLIAASGACSLYHRIHLVDALERLCLDYLFEDEINDMVTQIHNVDVSGCDLQTVAMWFYLLRNHGYRVSSDVVFAKFRDEQGGFAANNPRDLLNLYNAACLRTHGETILDEAASFTSKCLKSLAPYTYMEASLASEIKRALEIPLPRSVRIYGAKSRIAEYGNQTEANELVLELAKLNYNLVQLQHQEELKIITRWWNDLELQTRLSFARDRVVECYFWMVGVYFEPSYSRARVILSKVLAIVSLLDDTYDVYGTSQECELFTKCIESWDPAATGGRLPGNMKFIFAKILDTCQSFEDELAPDEKYRMHYLKTFIIDLVRAYNEEVKWREQGYVPATVEEHLQVSARSGGCHLLSCTSFVGMGDVADQEAFEWVRGVPKIVKALCIILRLSDDLKSYEREKMSSHVASTMESCMKEHQVPLEVARVKIQETIDETWKDFNEEWLNLNTNSHLPRELLERIFNLTRTMVYIYQQDDAYTNCHVIKDTINSLFVEPVSIT
;
A
#
# COMPACT_ATOMS: atom_id res chain seq x y z
N MET A 1 5.79 51.39 -43.67
CA MET A 1 5.08 52.66 -43.41
C MET A 1 5.54 53.19 -42.06
N ALA A 2 6.02 54.43 -42.06
CA ALA A 2 6.72 55.10 -40.95
C ALA A 2 5.81 56.08 -40.19
N GLY A 3 6.22 56.48 -38.98
CA GLY A 3 5.76 57.69 -38.26
C GLY A 3 5.21 57.39 -36.85
N ILE A 4 5.93 57.58 -35.72
CA ILE A 4 6.47 58.80 -35.08
C ILE A 4 5.41 59.62 -34.30
N THR A 5 5.46 59.46 -32.96
CA THR A 5 5.32 60.41 -31.83
C THR A 5 4.40 61.65 -31.89
N GLY A 6 3.68 61.85 -30.77
CA GLY A 6 3.12 63.14 -30.35
C GLY A 6 2.90 63.21 -28.84
N VAL A 7 3.60 64.13 -28.17
CA VAL A 7 3.58 64.45 -26.73
C VAL A 7 2.71 65.68 -26.50
N MET A 8 1.92 65.74 -25.42
CA MET A 8 1.60 67.02 -24.76
C MET A 8 1.36 66.87 -23.25
N ASN A 9 2.11 67.69 -22.51
CA ASN A 9 2.07 67.94 -21.06
C ASN A 9 0.83 68.73 -20.63
N MET A 10 0.41 68.60 -19.36
CA MET A 10 0.29 69.77 -18.47
C MET A 10 0.31 69.38 -16.97
N LYS A 11 1.10 70.16 -16.22
CA LYS A 11 1.40 70.12 -14.79
C LYS A 11 0.43 70.99 -13.99
N LEU A 12 0.24 70.69 -12.70
CA LEU A 12 0.21 71.60 -11.52
C LEU A 12 -0.12 70.73 -10.27
N ALA A 13 0.83 70.31 -9.43
CA ALA A 13 1.60 71.03 -8.41
C ALA A 13 0.78 71.57 -7.22
N ALA A 14 0.88 70.89 -6.07
CA ALA A 14 0.96 71.51 -4.75
C ALA A 14 1.82 70.63 -3.82
N ARG A 15 2.72 71.27 -3.08
CA ARG A 15 3.87 70.74 -2.34
C ARG A 15 3.63 70.76 -0.81
N PRO A 16 4.58 70.24 0.02
CA PRO A 16 4.31 69.59 1.31
C PRO A 16 4.95 70.28 2.53
N SER A 17 4.81 69.64 3.71
CA SER A 17 5.66 69.79 4.92
C SER A 17 5.46 68.55 5.80
N SER A 18 6.36 68.00 6.61
CA SER A 18 7.81 68.05 6.84
C SER A 18 8.04 67.29 8.16
N GLY A 19 9.13 66.53 8.32
CA GLY A 19 9.60 66.03 9.63
C GLY A 19 10.16 64.60 9.54
N ARG A 20 11.41 64.41 9.10
CA ARG A 20 12.70 64.46 9.84
C ARG A 20 13.14 63.08 10.39
N HIS A 21 14.29 62.65 9.85
CA HIS A 21 15.45 62.00 10.50
C HIS A 21 15.25 60.66 11.24
N SER A 22 16.15 59.68 11.23
CA SER A 22 17.42 59.39 10.55
C SER A 22 17.99 58.11 11.20
N ARG A 23 18.78 57.33 10.47
CA ARG A 23 19.69 56.25 10.94
C ARG A 23 18.94 55.00 11.44
N GLY A 24 19.27 53.78 11.06
CA GLY A 24 20.54 53.16 10.70
C GLY A 24 20.54 51.78 11.37
N CYS A 25 21.04 50.76 10.67
CA CYS A 25 21.33 49.37 11.10
C CYS A 25 20.54 48.29 10.32
N ARG A 26 21.19 47.74 9.29
CA ARG A 26 21.35 46.30 9.08
C ARG A 26 22.74 45.91 9.62
N PRO A 27 23.12 44.64 9.86
CA PRO A 27 22.34 43.39 9.93
C PRO A 27 22.68 42.52 11.18
N ALA A 28 21.86 41.51 11.48
CA ALA A 28 22.31 40.27 12.16
C ALA A 28 22.08 39.16 11.13
N VAL A 29 23.05 38.43 10.57
CA VAL A 29 24.20 37.70 11.15
C VAL A 29 23.76 36.83 12.32
N VAL A 30 23.22 35.67 11.96
CA VAL A 30 23.22 34.46 12.78
C VAL A 30 24.12 33.46 12.07
N PRO A 31 25.28 33.09 12.65
CA PRO A 31 26.00 31.90 12.27
C PRO A 31 26.06 30.88 13.42
N SER A 32 25.90 29.61 13.02
CA SER A 32 26.42 28.38 13.63
C SER A 32 26.00 27.98 15.05
N ALA A 33 25.23 26.88 15.13
CA ALA A 33 25.58 25.62 15.81
C ALA A 33 24.64 24.55 15.19
N GLY A 34 25.05 23.39 14.70
CA GLY A 34 26.16 22.53 15.10
C GLY A 34 25.60 21.38 15.95
N LYS A 35 25.75 20.14 15.45
CA LYS A 35 25.33 18.81 15.99
C LYS A 35 23.98 18.32 15.42
N GLN A 36 23.91 17.38 14.46
CA GLN A 36 24.56 16.07 14.33
C GLN A 36 24.17 15.13 15.48
N MET A 37 23.16 14.30 15.23
CA MET A 37 22.89 13.06 15.97
C MET A 37 22.51 11.97 14.94
N LEU A 38 23.53 11.53 14.21
CA LEU A 38 23.57 10.19 13.60
C LEU A 38 24.26 9.32 14.65
N LEU A 39 23.48 8.54 15.40
CA LEU A 39 24.00 7.50 16.28
C LEU A 39 23.94 6.17 15.53
N VAL A 40 24.97 5.97 14.72
CA VAL A 40 25.39 4.65 14.24
C VAL A 40 25.76 3.82 15.47
N ARG A 41 24.97 2.79 15.77
CA ARG A 41 25.41 1.71 16.66
C ARG A 41 26.51 0.93 15.95
N ARG A 42 27.76 1.16 16.37
CA ARG A 42 28.90 0.29 16.05
C ARG A 42 28.84 -0.94 16.95
N HIS A 43 28.76 -2.12 16.33
CA HIS A 43 29.20 -3.37 16.97
C HIS A 43 30.73 -3.34 17.16
N PRO A 44 31.26 -3.92 18.25
CA PRO A 44 32.70 -4.13 18.40
C PRO A 44 33.15 -5.37 17.60
N PRO A 45 34.34 -5.37 16.97
CA PRO A 45 34.90 -6.58 16.42
C PRO A 45 35.57 -7.37 17.55
N GLY A 46 34.95 -8.48 17.96
CA GLY A 46 35.56 -9.50 18.79
C GLY A 46 36.41 -10.42 17.92
N SER A 47 37.71 -10.15 17.89
CA SER A 47 38.73 -11.04 17.33
C SER A 47 38.84 -12.33 18.17
N ALA A 48 38.43 -13.47 17.61
CA ALA A 48 38.88 -14.78 18.08
C ALA A 48 39.80 -15.38 17.02
N SER A 49 41.09 -15.32 17.31
CA SER A 49 42.18 -15.93 16.56
C SER A 49 42.04 -17.46 16.59
N TRP A 50 41.97 -18.07 15.42
CA TRP A 50 42.20 -19.50 15.21
C TRP A 50 43.71 -19.72 15.01
N PRO A 51 44.39 -20.58 15.79
CA PRO A 51 45.77 -20.90 15.50
C PRO A 51 45.87 -22.04 14.50
N THR A 52 46.79 -21.80 13.59
CA THR A 52 47.20 -22.58 12.43
C THR A 52 47.77 -23.95 12.80
N ARG A 53 47.46 -24.90 11.92
CA ARG A 53 48.04 -26.24 11.74
C ARG A 53 49.58 -26.25 11.89
N ALA A 54 50.10 -27.11 12.75
CA ALA A 54 51.50 -27.53 12.74
C ALA A 54 51.62 -29.05 12.90
N THR A 55 52.37 -29.63 11.98
CA THR A 55 52.79 -31.03 11.85
C THR A 55 53.83 -31.43 12.90
N GLY A 56 53.72 -32.63 13.46
CA GLY A 56 54.78 -33.27 14.23
C GLY A 56 54.31 -34.60 14.83
N GLY A 57 54.84 -35.72 14.31
CA GLY A 57 54.35 -37.07 14.59
C GLY A 57 54.88 -37.72 15.88
N GLY A 58 54.35 -38.92 16.16
CA GLY A 58 54.94 -39.84 17.13
C GLY A 58 53.96 -40.80 17.82
N GLY A 59 53.62 -41.89 17.14
CA GLY A 59 53.57 -43.25 17.71
C GLY A 59 52.52 -43.64 18.74
N GLY A 60 51.68 -44.61 18.36
CA GLY A 60 51.42 -45.78 19.22
C GLY A 60 49.96 -46.03 19.64
N GLY A 61 49.40 -47.14 19.14
CA GLY A 61 48.35 -47.89 19.85
C GLY A 61 46.96 -47.86 19.21
N VAL A 62 46.68 -48.83 18.34
CA VAL A 62 45.32 -49.27 18.03
C VAL A 62 44.78 -50.07 19.22
N PRO A 63 43.50 -49.92 19.56
CA PRO A 63 42.68 -51.14 19.60
C PRO A 63 41.39 -50.98 18.80
N ALA A 64 41.06 -52.05 18.09
CA ALA A 64 39.80 -52.25 17.41
C ALA A 64 38.69 -52.54 18.43
N GLY A 65 37.51 -51.94 18.24
CA GLY A 65 36.27 -52.33 18.88
C GLY A 65 35.39 -51.16 19.31
N ALA A 66 34.12 -51.18 18.86
CA ALA A 66 33.00 -50.26 19.16
C ALA A 66 33.04 -48.91 18.42
N THR A 67 31.98 -48.36 17.82
CA THR A 67 30.56 -48.72 17.68
C THR A 67 29.98 -47.79 16.60
N ALA A 68 29.30 -48.31 15.57
CA ALA A 68 28.57 -47.51 14.57
C ALA A 68 27.22 -46.95 15.10
N ALA A 69 27.11 -46.76 16.42
CA ALA A 69 25.87 -46.36 17.10
C ALA A 69 25.91 -44.91 17.63
N ASP A 70 27.07 -44.24 17.60
CA ASP A 70 27.24 -42.90 18.19
C ASP A 70 27.11 -41.77 17.15
N SER A 71 27.38 -42.07 15.87
CA SER A 71 27.26 -41.09 14.78
C SER A 71 25.82 -40.67 14.48
N SER A 72 24.82 -41.50 14.82
CA SER A 72 23.40 -41.15 14.66
C SER A 72 22.85 -40.33 15.82
N GLY A 73 23.48 -40.41 17.00
CA GLY A 73 23.19 -39.57 18.16
C GLY A 73 23.73 -38.17 17.96
N GLN A 74 25.02 -38.05 17.60
CA GLN A 74 25.64 -36.75 17.30
C GLN A 74 24.99 -36.02 16.13
N ALA A 75 24.61 -36.71 15.05
CA ALA A 75 23.90 -36.08 13.93
C ALA A 75 22.49 -35.59 14.31
N LYS A 76 21.82 -36.26 15.25
CA LYS A 76 20.51 -35.81 15.77
C LYS A 76 20.65 -34.62 16.73
N GLU A 77 21.66 -34.63 17.59
CA GLU A 77 21.97 -33.52 18.49
C GLU A 77 22.42 -32.29 17.69
N GLU A 78 23.23 -32.44 16.64
CA GLU A 78 23.59 -31.35 15.72
C GLU A 78 22.37 -30.84 14.93
N GLU A 79 21.48 -31.71 14.44
CA GLU A 79 20.22 -31.28 13.81
C GLU A 79 19.28 -30.57 14.79
N GLU A 80 19.22 -31.00 16.06
CA GLU A 80 18.40 -30.35 17.10
C GLU A 80 19.00 -29.01 17.56
N GLU A 81 20.31 -28.90 17.74
CA GLU A 81 20.99 -27.62 18.04
C GLU A 81 20.88 -26.64 16.87
N ASP A 82 21.09 -27.10 15.64
CA ASP A 82 20.94 -26.27 14.44
C ASP A 82 19.49 -25.79 14.28
N ARG A 83 18.49 -26.65 14.54
CA ARG A 83 17.07 -26.25 14.59
C ARG A 83 16.75 -25.29 15.74
N ALA A 84 17.33 -25.48 16.91
CA ALA A 84 17.13 -24.58 18.05
C ALA A 84 17.72 -23.19 17.76
N SER A 85 18.87 -23.13 17.08
CA SER A 85 19.47 -21.87 16.61
C SER A 85 18.63 -21.19 15.52
N ARG A 86 17.98 -21.98 14.64
CA ARG A 86 17.06 -21.47 13.60
C ARG A 86 15.71 -20.99 14.14
N ASN A 87 15.32 -21.41 15.35
CA ASN A 87 14.07 -20.98 15.98
C ASN A 87 14.15 -19.57 16.62
N THR A 88 15.34 -18.98 16.75
CA THR A 88 15.49 -17.61 17.25
C THR A 88 15.47 -16.60 16.11
N SER A 89 14.28 -16.05 15.81
CA SER A 89 14.14 -14.95 14.85
C SER A 89 14.54 -13.60 15.44
N SER A 90 14.96 -12.70 14.56
CA SER A 90 15.26 -11.30 14.87
C SER A 90 14.03 -10.39 14.80
N PHE A 91 12.85 -10.92 14.46
CA PHE A 91 11.63 -10.12 14.33
C PHE A 91 11.09 -9.68 15.68
N GLU A 92 10.64 -8.43 15.72
CA GLU A 92 9.98 -7.88 16.91
C GLU A 92 8.61 -8.53 17.13
N PRO A 93 8.19 -8.75 18.38
CA PRO A 93 6.87 -9.29 18.71
C PRO A 93 5.75 -8.35 18.24
N SER A 94 4.52 -8.86 18.14
CA SER A 94 3.35 -8.03 17.87
C SER A 94 3.22 -6.90 18.89
N ILE A 95 3.02 -5.67 18.40
CA ILE A 95 2.76 -4.50 19.24
C ILE A 95 1.33 -4.49 19.81
N TRP A 96 0.45 -5.37 19.31
CA TRP A 96 -0.95 -5.45 19.71
C TRP A 96 -1.25 -6.66 20.60
N GLY A 97 -0.54 -7.78 20.42
CA GLY A 97 -0.83 -9.04 21.11
C GLY A 97 -2.34 -9.35 21.11
N ASP A 98 -2.88 -9.64 22.30
CA ASP A 98 -4.30 -9.98 22.48
C ASP A 98 -5.23 -8.77 22.64
N PHE A 99 -4.75 -7.53 22.40
CA PHE A 99 -5.51 -6.31 22.63
C PHE A 99 -6.89 -6.36 21.97
N PHE A 100 -6.97 -6.72 20.69
CA PHE A 100 -8.24 -6.73 19.95
C PHE A 100 -9.19 -7.85 20.37
N LEU A 101 -8.73 -8.92 21.03
CA LEU A 101 -9.60 -9.96 21.56
C LEU A 101 -10.44 -9.48 22.73
N THR A 102 -9.85 -8.65 23.58
CA THR A 102 -10.46 -8.16 24.83
C THR A 102 -11.03 -6.75 24.67
N TYR A 103 -10.61 -6.03 23.64
CA TYR A 103 -11.05 -4.67 23.39
C TYR A 103 -12.57 -4.61 23.18
N SER A 104 -13.20 -3.75 23.97
CA SER A 104 -14.62 -3.43 23.88
C SER A 104 -14.75 -1.93 23.65
N SER A 105 -15.20 -1.55 22.45
CA SER A 105 -15.37 -0.15 22.10
C SER A 105 -16.39 0.54 23.01
N PRO A 106 -16.11 1.77 23.47
CA PRO A 106 -17.10 2.57 24.21
C PRO A 106 -18.43 2.69 23.45
N LEU A 107 -18.39 2.74 22.12
CA LEU A 107 -19.57 2.80 21.25
C LEU A 107 -20.40 1.51 21.26
N ALA A 108 -19.79 0.37 21.56
CA ALA A 108 -20.46 -0.93 21.61
C ALA A 108 -21.17 -1.19 22.94
N THR A 109 -20.84 -0.44 24.00
CA THR A 109 -21.36 -0.68 25.35
C THR A 109 -22.87 -0.45 25.47
N SER A 110 -23.46 0.37 24.60
CA SER A 110 -24.89 0.64 24.59
C SER A 110 -25.52 0.21 23.27
N SER A 111 -26.21 -0.95 23.29
CA SER A 111 -27.02 -1.41 22.15
C SER A 111 -28.02 -0.35 21.68
N ALA A 112 -28.62 0.39 22.64
CA ALA A 112 -29.51 1.50 22.33
C ALA A 112 -28.81 2.66 21.59
N GLN A 113 -27.57 2.99 21.96
CA GLN A 113 -26.80 4.03 21.26
C GLN A 113 -26.45 3.58 19.84
N LYS A 114 -25.97 2.35 19.66
CA LYS A 114 -25.70 1.78 18.33
C LYS A 114 -26.97 1.79 17.45
N ALA A 115 -28.11 1.37 17.98
CA ALA A 115 -29.39 1.41 17.26
C ALA A 115 -29.79 2.83 16.85
N ARG A 116 -29.59 3.84 17.72
CA ARG A 116 -29.83 5.24 17.39
C ARG A 116 -28.91 5.74 16.28
N MET A 117 -27.62 5.39 16.32
CA MET A 117 -26.65 5.75 15.28
C MET A 117 -27.04 5.17 13.92
N VAL A 118 -27.40 3.88 13.88
CA VAL A 118 -27.86 3.21 12.65
C VAL A 118 -29.11 3.92 12.10
N HIS A 119 -30.12 4.14 12.94
CA HIS A 119 -31.35 4.79 12.50
C HIS A 119 -31.10 6.21 11.97
N ARG A 120 -30.23 6.99 12.64
CA ARG A 120 -29.89 8.35 12.20
C ARG A 120 -29.07 8.33 10.90
N ALA A 121 -28.12 7.41 10.74
CA ALA A 121 -27.35 7.23 9.52
C ALA A 121 -28.28 6.92 8.32
N GLU A 122 -29.28 6.05 8.50
CA GLU A 122 -30.27 5.75 7.46
C GLU A 122 -31.13 6.95 7.05
N GLN A 123 -31.50 7.80 8.01
CA GLN A 123 -32.21 9.04 7.72
C GLN A 123 -31.33 10.03 6.95
N LEU A 124 -30.08 10.21 7.39
CA LEU A 124 -29.12 11.09 6.74
C LEU A 124 -28.77 10.60 5.34
N LYS A 125 -28.61 9.29 5.13
CA LYS A 125 -28.40 8.69 3.81
C LYS A 125 -29.48 9.16 2.84
N LYS A 126 -30.76 9.08 3.21
CA LYS A 126 -31.88 9.57 2.37
C LYS A 126 -31.86 11.08 2.13
N GLN A 127 -31.37 11.87 3.09
CA GLN A 127 -31.27 13.33 2.95
C GLN A 127 -30.10 13.74 2.06
N VAL A 128 -28.95 13.09 2.21
CA VAL A 128 -27.76 13.31 1.39
C VAL A 128 -28.01 12.86 -0.04
N ALA A 129 -28.68 11.72 -0.28
CA ALA A 129 -29.09 11.32 -1.64
C ALA A 129 -29.93 12.41 -2.35
N LYS A 130 -30.87 13.04 -1.65
CA LYS A 130 -31.64 14.18 -2.18
C LYS A 130 -30.76 15.40 -2.46
N LEU A 131 -29.77 15.66 -1.62
CA LEU A 131 -28.80 16.74 -1.82
C LEU A 131 -27.95 16.49 -3.07
N ILE A 132 -27.49 15.26 -3.28
CA ILE A 132 -26.73 14.85 -4.47
C ILE A 132 -27.58 15.07 -5.72
N ALA A 133 -28.84 14.58 -5.73
CA ALA A 133 -29.76 14.78 -6.85
C ALA A 133 -30.03 16.27 -7.14
N ALA A 134 -30.21 17.11 -6.11
CA ALA A 134 -30.44 18.55 -6.28
C ALA A 134 -29.21 19.29 -6.82
N SER A 135 -28.01 18.79 -6.57
CA SER A 135 -26.76 19.41 -6.99
C SER A 135 -26.51 19.33 -8.51
N GLY A 136 -27.31 18.56 -9.26
CA GLY A 136 -27.25 18.54 -10.73
C GLY A 136 -27.42 19.92 -11.37
N ALA A 137 -28.12 20.84 -10.71
CA ALA A 137 -28.31 22.23 -11.13
C ALA A 137 -27.21 23.20 -10.65
N CYS A 138 -26.25 22.74 -9.84
CA CYS A 138 -25.17 23.56 -9.32
C CYS A 138 -24.02 23.73 -10.34
N SER A 139 -23.07 24.60 -10.01
CA SER A 139 -21.87 24.81 -10.83
C SER A 139 -21.04 23.52 -10.93
N LEU A 140 -20.23 23.40 -11.99
CA LEU A 140 -19.29 22.29 -12.17
C LEU A 140 -18.38 22.12 -10.94
N TYR A 141 -17.83 23.23 -10.44
CA TYR A 141 -17.00 23.26 -9.24
C TYR A 141 -17.71 22.59 -8.06
N HIS A 142 -18.95 22.99 -7.76
CA HIS A 142 -19.69 22.43 -6.63
C HIS A 142 -19.92 20.91 -6.76
N ARG A 143 -20.28 20.44 -7.96
CA ARG A 143 -20.51 19.01 -8.20
C ARG A 143 -19.23 18.18 -8.03
N ILE A 144 -18.10 18.65 -8.58
CA ILE A 144 -16.81 17.98 -8.42
C ILE A 144 -16.42 17.91 -6.94
N HIS A 145 -16.55 19.03 -6.22
CA HIS A 145 -16.22 19.08 -4.79
C HIS A 145 -17.13 18.21 -3.93
N LEU A 146 -18.41 18.08 -4.29
CA LEU A 146 -19.33 17.17 -3.60
C LEU A 146 -18.91 15.70 -3.78
N VAL A 147 -18.60 15.29 -5.01
CA VAL A 147 -18.14 13.91 -5.26
C VAL A 147 -16.81 13.65 -4.55
N ASP A 148 -15.84 14.56 -4.67
CA ASP A 148 -14.54 14.45 -3.98
C ASP A 148 -14.71 14.37 -2.46
N ALA A 149 -15.62 15.15 -1.88
CA ALA A 149 -15.93 15.09 -0.46
C ALA A 149 -16.53 13.72 -0.06
N LEU A 150 -17.53 13.22 -0.80
CA LEU A 150 -18.15 11.93 -0.49
C LEU A 150 -17.14 10.78 -0.55
N GLU A 151 -16.27 10.77 -1.56
CA GLU A 151 -15.22 9.76 -1.70
C GLU A 151 -14.16 9.84 -0.60
N ARG A 152 -13.67 11.03 -0.29
CA ARG A 152 -12.62 11.24 0.73
C ARG A 152 -13.13 11.01 2.15
N LEU A 153 -14.44 11.15 2.36
CA LEU A 153 -15.11 10.82 3.61
C LEU A 153 -15.54 9.34 3.67
N CYS A 154 -15.23 8.54 2.65
CA CYS A 154 -15.59 7.12 2.57
C CYS A 154 -17.11 6.89 2.69
N LEU A 155 -17.89 7.75 2.03
CA LEU A 155 -19.35 7.68 1.95
C LEU A 155 -19.85 7.27 0.56
N ASP A 156 -18.97 7.20 -0.43
CA ASP A 156 -19.29 6.94 -1.83
C ASP A 156 -20.04 5.63 -2.06
N TYR A 157 -19.68 4.56 -1.34
CA TYR A 157 -20.37 3.26 -1.43
C TYR A 157 -21.85 3.33 -0.99
N LEU A 158 -22.27 4.40 -0.32
CA LEU A 158 -23.68 4.61 0.03
C LEU A 158 -24.50 5.22 -1.10
N PHE A 159 -23.84 5.79 -2.12
CA PHE A 159 -24.42 6.64 -3.16
C PHE A 159 -23.84 6.30 -4.54
N GLU A 160 -23.51 5.02 -4.79
CA GLU A 160 -22.82 4.60 -6.03
C GLU A 160 -23.59 5.03 -7.28
N ASP A 161 -24.91 4.77 -7.31
CA ASP A 161 -25.78 5.16 -8.42
C ASP A 161 -25.79 6.69 -8.62
N GLU A 162 -26.03 7.46 -7.55
CA GLU A 162 -26.12 8.91 -7.66
C GLU A 162 -24.76 9.56 -8.02
N ILE A 163 -23.65 9.00 -7.54
CA ILE A 163 -22.30 9.45 -7.90
C ILE A 163 -22.02 9.12 -9.36
N ASN A 164 -22.33 7.91 -9.84
CA ASN A 164 -22.11 7.50 -11.23
C ASN A 164 -22.89 8.39 -12.20
N ASP A 165 -24.15 8.71 -11.88
CA ASP A 165 -24.98 9.63 -12.65
C ASP A 165 -24.36 11.04 -12.69
N MET A 166 -23.87 11.53 -11.55
CA MET A 166 -23.24 12.84 -11.46
C MET A 166 -21.91 12.90 -12.22
N VAL A 167 -21.06 11.88 -12.09
CA VAL A 167 -19.79 11.78 -12.82
C VAL A 167 -20.04 11.75 -14.32
N THR A 168 -21.08 11.02 -14.77
CA THR A 168 -21.51 11.03 -16.18
C THR A 168 -21.91 12.43 -16.64
N GLN A 169 -22.64 13.19 -15.81
CA GLN A 169 -22.99 14.58 -16.13
C GLN A 169 -21.76 15.51 -16.11
N ILE A 170 -20.80 15.28 -15.21
CA ILE A 170 -19.54 16.02 -15.13
C ILE A 170 -18.68 15.78 -16.37
N HIS A 171 -18.63 14.54 -16.87
CA HIS A 171 -17.89 14.15 -18.07
C HIS A 171 -18.31 14.96 -19.30
N ASN A 172 -19.60 15.29 -19.42
CA ASN A 172 -20.16 15.94 -20.59
C ASN A 172 -20.10 17.49 -20.55
N VAL A 173 -19.45 18.09 -19.55
CA VAL A 173 -19.32 19.55 -19.44
C VAL A 173 -18.13 20.07 -20.23
N ASP A 174 -18.33 21.18 -20.95
CA ASP A 174 -17.23 21.93 -21.56
C ASP A 174 -16.43 22.68 -20.48
N VAL A 175 -15.15 22.31 -20.35
CA VAL A 175 -14.20 22.89 -19.40
C VAL A 175 -13.25 23.92 -20.03
N SER A 176 -13.49 24.29 -21.30
CA SER A 176 -12.67 25.26 -22.05
C SER A 176 -12.58 26.63 -21.37
N GLY A 177 -13.65 27.07 -20.71
CA GLY A 177 -13.71 28.33 -19.95
C GLY A 177 -13.27 28.25 -18.48
N CYS A 178 -12.93 27.07 -17.97
CA CYS A 178 -12.59 26.88 -16.55
C CYS A 178 -11.11 27.18 -16.25
N ASP A 179 -10.83 27.52 -14.98
CA ASP A 179 -9.48 27.68 -14.42
C ASP A 179 -8.73 26.35 -14.25
N LEU A 180 -7.42 26.43 -13.97
CA LEU A 180 -6.55 25.26 -13.86
C LEU A 180 -6.96 24.32 -12.73
N GLN A 181 -7.32 24.85 -11.55
CA GLN A 181 -7.78 24.04 -10.42
C GLN A 181 -8.99 23.19 -10.83
N THR A 182 -10.01 23.82 -11.41
CA THR A 182 -11.25 23.16 -11.81
C THR A 182 -11.00 22.11 -12.89
N VAL A 183 -10.20 22.44 -13.92
CA VAL A 183 -9.86 21.49 -14.99
C VAL A 183 -9.05 20.31 -14.45
N ALA A 184 -8.09 20.55 -13.56
CA ALA A 184 -7.27 19.49 -12.98
C ALA A 184 -8.11 18.54 -12.10
N MET A 185 -9.01 19.08 -11.27
CA MET A 185 -9.91 18.26 -10.45
C MET A 185 -10.92 17.49 -11.31
N TRP A 186 -11.46 18.11 -12.35
CA TRP A 186 -12.32 17.46 -13.34
C TRP A 186 -11.60 16.27 -14.00
N PHE A 187 -10.37 16.49 -14.46
CA PHE A 187 -9.56 15.45 -15.11
C PHE A 187 -9.24 14.32 -14.15
N TYR A 188 -8.79 14.64 -12.93
CA TYR A 188 -8.51 13.67 -11.87
C TYR A 188 -9.73 12.81 -11.58
N LEU A 189 -10.89 13.44 -11.34
CA LEU A 189 -12.12 12.73 -10.98
C LEU A 189 -12.52 11.77 -12.10
N LEU A 190 -12.55 12.24 -13.36
CA LEU A 190 -12.96 11.41 -14.49
C LEU A 190 -12.02 10.24 -14.72
N ARG A 191 -10.69 10.46 -14.71
CA ARG A 191 -9.71 9.38 -14.87
C ARG A 191 -9.77 8.39 -13.70
N ASN A 192 -10.00 8.86 -12.48
CA ASN A 192 -10.17 8.01 -11.31
C ASN A 192 -11.44 7.13 -11.40
N HIS A 193 -12.51 7.62 -12.04
CA HIS A 193 -13.70 6.84 -12.42
C HIS A 193 -13.56 6.09 -13.75
N GLY A 194 -12.36 6.05 -14.32
CA GLY A 194 -12.03 5.26 -15.50
C GLY A 194 -12.47 5.86 -16.84
N TYR A 195 -12.84 7.15 -16.89
CA TYR A 195 -13.12 7.84 -18.15
C TYR A 195 -11.85 8.29 -18.85
N ARG A 196 -11.72 7.97 -20.15
CA ARG A 196 -10.60 8.41 -20.98
C ARG A 196 -10.85 9.81 -21.53
N VAL A 197 -10.39 10.82 -20.80
CA VAL A 197 -10.38 12.23 -21.23
C VAL A 197 -9.01 12.67 -21.75
N SER A 198 -8.95 13.50 -22.80
CA SER A 198 -7.68 13.93 -23.43
C SER A 198 -6.95 14.98 -22.60
N SER A 199 -5.71 14.67 -22.19
CA SER A 199 -4.84 15.58 -21.43
C SER A 199 -4.35 16.76 -22.27
N ASP A 200 -3.94 16.53 -23.53
CA ASP A 200 -3.47 17.59 -24.42
C ASP A 200 -4.55 18.65 -24.68
N VAL A 201 -5.80 18.22 -24.91
CA VAL A 201 -6.92 19.13 -25.19
C VAL A 201 -7.19 20.06 -24.00
N VAL A 202 -7.17 19.53 -22.78
CA VAL A 202 -7.60 20.30 -21.60
C VAL A 202 -6.47 21.08 -20.92
N PHE A 203 -5.22 20.60 -21.01
CA PHE A 203 -4.09 21.23 -20.33
C PHE A 203 -3.22 22.13 -21.21
N ALA A 204 -3.29 22.03 -22.55
CA ALA A 204 -2.45 22.85 -23.44
C ALA A 204 -2.62 24.36 -23.21
N LYS A 205 -3.84 24.83 -22.90
CA LYS A 205 -4.13 26.25 -22.62
C LYS A 205 -3.43 26.79 -21.36
N PHE A 206 -2.94 25.93 -20.48
CA PHE A 206 -2.27 26.33 -19.24
C PHE A 206 -0.75 26.28 -19.34
N ARG A 207 -0.17 25.86 -20.47
CA ARG A 207 1.28 25.95 -20.67
C ARG A 207 1.71 27.40 -20.79
N ASP A 208 2.82 27.74 -20.14
CA ASP A 208 3.47 29.04 -20.31
C ASP A 208 4.51 29.02 -21.43
N GLU A 209 5.02 30.19 -21.81
CA GLU A 209 6.03 30.35 -22.86
C GLU A 209 7.39 29.69 -22.51
N GLN A 210 7.62 29.40 -21.23
CA GLN A 210 8.85 28.77 -20.71
C GLN A 210 8.73 27.25 -20.62
N GLY A 211 7.60 26.67 -21.05
CA GLY A 211 7.33 25.23 -20.98
C GLY A 211 6.87 24.74 -19.60
N GLY A 212 6.61 25.65 -18.65
CA GLY A 212 5.95 25.36 -17.39
C GLY A 212 4.43 25.44 -17.52
N PHE A 213 3.75 25.53 -16.37
CA PHE A 213 2.30 25.69 -16.29
C PHE A 213 1.94 26.95 -15.50
N ALA A 214 1.03 27.75 -16.05
CA ALA A 214 0.49 28.96 -15.44
C ALA A 214 -0.41 28.65 -14.24
N ALA A 215 0.21 28.33 -13.10
CA ALA A 215 -0.44 28.12 -11.82
C ALA A 215 -0.38 29.40 -10.97
N ASN A 216 -1.53 29.86 -10.48
CA ASN A 216 -1.63 31.14 -9.75
C ASN A 216 -1.41 30.97 -8.24
N ASN A 217 -1.62 29.76 -7.72
CA ASN A 217 -1.60 29.48 -6.29
C ASN A 217 -1.19 28.02 -6.00
N PRO A 218 -0.89 27.66 -4.74
CA PRO A 218 -0.50 26.29 -4.39
C PRO A 218 -1.57 25.21 -4.64
N ARG A 219 -2.87 25.55 -4.63
CA ARG A 219 -3.95 24.60 -4.94
C ARG A 219 -3.96 24.22 -6.43
N ASP A 220 -3.68 25.17 -7.32
CA ASP A 220 -3.52 24.88 -8.75
C ASP A 220 -2.42 23.84 -8.98
N LEU A 221 -1.26 24.04 -8.34
CA LEU A 221 -0.12 23.11 -8.42
C LEU A 221 -0.46 21.73 -7.85
N LEU A 222 -1.10 21.68 -6.70
CA LEU A 222 -1.48 20.42 -6.04
C LEU A 222 -2.47 19.62 -6.89
N ASN A 223 -3.51 20.27 -7.43
CA ASN A 223 -4.50 19.58 -8.23
C ASN A 223 -3.93 19.11 -9.57
N LEU A 224 -3.10 19.93 -10.22
CA LEU A 224 -2.41 19.52 -11.44
C LEU A 224 -1.43 18.36 -11.18
N TYR A 225 -0.71 18.37 -10.04
CA TYR A 225 0.16 17.27 -9.64
C TYR A 225 -0.62 15.96 -9.49
N ASN A 226 -1.74 15.98 -8.78
CA ASN A 226 -2.58 14.80 -8.58
C ASN A 226 -3.17 14.30 -9.92
N ALA A 227 -3.63 15.21 -10.79
CA ALA A 227 -4.11 14.87 -12.13
C ALA A 227 -3.00 14.22 -13.00
N ALA A 228 -1.79 14.77 -12.96
CA ALA A 228 -0.65 14.26 -13.73
C ALA A 228 -0.14 12.89 -13.24
N CYS A 229 -0.50 12.46 -12.04
CA CYS A 229 -0.19 11.12 -11.53
C CYS A 229 -1.08 10.01 -12.13
N LEU A 230 -2.14 10.37 -12.89
CA LEU A 230 -3.01 9.47 -13.65
C LEU A 230 -2.61 9.33 -15.13
N ARG A 231 -1.40 9.78 -15.48
CA ARG A 231 -0.88 9.73 -16.86
C ARG A 231 -0.69 8.30 -17.35
N THR A 232 -0.87 8.11 -18.66
CA THR A 232 -0.53 6.90 -19.41
C THR A 232 0.67 7.13 -20.32
N HIS A 233 1.14 6.09 -21.00
CA HIS A 233 2.18 6.25 -22.03
C HIS A 233 1.72 7.21 -23.15
N GLY A 234 2.66 8.01 -23.67
CA GLY A 234 2.42 9.00 -24.72
C GLY A 234 1.92 10.37 -24.24
N GLU A 235 1.47 10.51 -23.00
CA GLU A 235 0.93 11.77 -22.46
C GLU A 235 2.03 12.73 -21.97
N THR A 236 2.86 13.22 -22.91
CA THR A 236 4.03 14.07 -22.62
C THR A 236 3.67 15.32 -21.80
N ILE A 237 2.50 15.91 -22.04
CA ILE A 237 2.01 17.07 -21.27
C ILE A 237 1.87 16.75 -19.78
N LEU A 238 1.46 15.54 -19.41
CA LEU A 238 1.34 15.13 -18.02
C LEU A 238 2.69 14.72 -17.42
N ASP A 239 3.61 14.16 -18.21
CA ASP A 239 4.99 13.93 -17.74
C ASP A 239 5.66 15.27 -17.34
N GLU A 240 5.52 16.29 -18.19
CA GLU A 240 6.01 17.64 -17.90
C GLU A 240 5.28 18.26 -16.69
N ALA A 241 3.95 18.12 -16.63
CA ALA A 241 3.16 18.65 -15.51
C ALA A 241 3.56 18.00 -14.17
N ALA A 242 3.73 16.68 -14.13
CA ALA A 242 4.14 15.97 -12.93
C ALA A 242 5.52 16.44 -12.44
N SER A 243 6.49 16.57 -13.34
CA SER A 243 7.84 17.04 -13.02
C SER A 243 7.84 18.49 -12.52
N PHE A 244 7.17 19.39 -13.25
CA PHE A 244 7.04 20.81 -12.90
C PHE A 244 6.37 21.00 -11.53
N THR A 245 5.19 20.43 -11.36
CA THR A 245 4.41 20.60 -10.13
C THR A 245 5.10 19.95 -8.93
N SER A 246 5.71 18.78 -9.08
CA SER A 246 6.48 18.15 -7.99
C SER A 246 7.62 19.06 -7.52
N LYS A 247 8.38 19.66 -8.44
CA LYS A 247 9.47 20.58 -8.10
C LYS A 247 8.96 21.84 -7.38
N CYS A 248 7.88 22.44 -7.88
CA CYS A 248 7.27 23.61 -7.27
C CYS A 248 6.72 23.32 -5.87
N LEU A 249 5.97 22.22 -5.71
CA LEU A 249 5.40 21.82 -4.42
C LEU A 249 6.47 21.48 -3.38
N LYS A 250 7.54 20.76 -3.77
CA LYS A 250 8.71 20.51 -2.87
C LYS A 250 9.37 21.79 -2.40
N SER A 251 9.42 22.80 -3.27
CA SER A 251 9.95 24.12 -2.92
C SER A 251 9.03 24.88 -1.99
N LEU A 252 7.71 24.68 -2.09
CA LEU A 252 6.71 25.36 -1.27
C LEU A 252 6.51 24.70 0.11
N ALA A 253 6.72 23.39 0.22
CA ALA A 253 6.46 22.60 1.43
C ALA A 253 7.07 23.15 2.74
N PRO A 254 8.27 23.79 2.75
CA PRO A 254 8.85 24.32 3.98
C PRO A 254 8.18 25.59 4.53
N TYR A 255 7.35 26.28 3.74
CA TYR A 255 6.86 27.61 4.11
C TYR A 255 5.55 27.56 4.92
N THR A 256 5.56 28.21 6.08
CA THR A 256 4.49 28.18 7.10
C THR A 256 3.37 29.20 6.89
N TYR A 257 3.44 30.06 5.87
CA TYR A 257 2.41 31.11 5.64
C TYR A 257 1.14 30.57 4.95
N MET A 258 1.12 29.28 4.60
CA MET A 258 -0.02 28.62 3.97
C MET A 258 -1.05 28.17 5.02
N GLU A 259 -2.32 28.04 4.62
CA GLU A 259 -3.33 27.36 5.42
C GLU A 259 -2.82 25.98 5.86
N ALA A 260 -2.92 25.67 7.15
CA ALA A 260 -2.35 24.44 7.72
C ALA A 260 -2.92 23.17 7.06
N SER A 261 -4.20 23.17 6.67
CA SER A 261 -4.85 22.07 5.96
C SER A 261 -4.19 21.83 4.58
N LEU A 262 -3.94 22.90 3.82
CA LEU A 262 -3.33 22.83 2.49
C LEU A 262 -1.86 22.41 2.58
N ALA A 263 -1.11 22.93 3.56
CA ALA A 263 0.27 22.52 3.79
C ALA A 263 0.36 21.01 4.11
N SER A 264 -0.53 20.52 4.98
CA SER A 264 -0.64 19.09 5.30
C SER A 264 -1.00 18.26 4.06
N GLU A 265 -1.90 18.76 3.22
CA GLU A 265 -2.30 18.08 2.00
C GLU A 265 -1.19 18.00 0.96
N ILE A 266 -0.42 19.09 0.76
CA ILE A 266 0.76 19.09 -0.12
C ILE A 266 1.78 18.07 0.37
N LYS A 267 2.05 18.04 1.69
CA LYS A 267 2.97 17.06 2.27
C LYS A 267 2.52 15.63 1.97
N ARG A 268 1.24 15.31 2.24
CA ARG A 268 0.68 13.97 1.98
C ARG A 268 0.75 13.59 0.49
N ALA A 269 0.41 14.52 -0.41
CA ALA A 269 0.46 14.26 -1.84
C ALA A 269 1.90 14.02 -2.35
N LEU A 270 2.88 14.74 -1.82
CA LEU A 270 4.29 14.53 -2.16
C LEU A 270 4.87 13.21 -1.62
N GLU A 271 4.28 12.65 -0.56
CA GLU A 271 4.58 11.31 -0.07
C GLU A 271 3.88 10.27 -0.95
N ILE A 272 2.55 10.28 -0.99
CA ILE A 272 1.75 9.41 -1.86
C ILE A 272 0.75 10.28 -2.62
N PRO A 273 0.85 10.39 -3.95
CA PRO A 273 -0.10 11.14 -4.75
C PRO A 273 -1.53 10.67 -4.51
N LEU A 274 -2.49 11.59 -4.55
CA LEU A 274 -3.88 11.29 -4.25
C LEU A 274 -4.44 10.06 -5.02
N PRO A 275 -4.20 9.90 -6.34
CA PRO A 275 -4.71 8.72 -7.06
C PRO A 275 -4.15 7.38 -6.56
N ARG A 276 -2.99 7.39 -5.91
CA ARG A 276 -2.30 6.20 -5.36
C ARG A 276 -2.57 6.02 -3.86
N SER A 277 -3.31 6.93 -3.23
CA SER A 277 -3.56 6.93 -1.79
C SER A 277 -4.71 5.99 -1.38
N VAL A 278 -4.60 5.40 -0.19
CA VAL A 278 -5.67 4.57 0.41
C VAL A 278 -6.62 5.46 1.19
N ARG A 279 -7.87 5.58 0.72
CA ARG A 279 -8.85 6.56 1.23
C ARG A 279 -9.14 6.38 2.72
N ILE A 280 -9.45 5.15 3.14
CA ILE A 280 -9.91 4.87 4.50
C ILE A 280 -8.86 5.20 5.58
N TYR A 281 -7.57 5.11 5.27
CA TYR A 281 -6.49 5.44 6.21
C TYR A 281 -6.46 6.93 6.57
N GLY A 282 -6.92 7.80 5.66
CA GLY A 282 -7.03 9.24 5.88
C GLY A 282 -8.41 9.71 6.36
N ALA A 283 -9.44 8.85 6.33
CA ALA A 283 -10.84 9.26 6.45
C ALA A 283 -11.14 10.05 7.73
N LYS A 284 -10.63 9.63 8.89
CA LYS A 284 -10.82 10.35 10.16
C LYS A 284 -10.29 11.78 10.13
N SER A 285 -9.07 11.96 9.62
CA SER A 285 -8.47 13.28 9.45
C SER A 285 -9.27 14.12 8.45
N ARG A 286 -9.75 13.51 7.36
CA ARG A 286 -10.60 14.18 6.38
C ARG A 286 -11.95 14.61 6.93
N ILE A 287 -12.57 13.82 7.82
CA ILE A 287 -13.80 14.21 8.52
C ILE A 287 -13.58 15.48 9.36
N ALA A 288 -12.46 15.54 10.09
CA ALA A 288 -12.12 16.72 10.90
C ALA A 288 -11.80 17.94 10.02
N GLU A 289 -11.00 17.76 8.95
CA GLU A 289 -10.68 18.81 7.99
C GLU A 289 -11.95 19.35 7.32
N TYR A 290 -12.83 18.47 6.83
CA TYR A 290 -14.09 18.85 6.19
C TYR A 290 -14.97 19.65 7.14
N GLY A 291 -15.10 19.24 8.41
CA GLY A 291 -15.90 19.97 9.39
C GLY A 291 -15.42 21.39 9.71
N ASN A 292 -14.17 21.74 9.36
CA ASN A 292 -13.62 23.09 9.53
C ASN A 292 -13.77 23.97 8.28
N GLN A 293 -14.21 23.40 7.15
CA GLN A 293 -14.39 24.14 5.91
C GLN A 293 -15.68 24.96 5.95
N THR A 294 -15.63 26.19 5.42
CA THR A 294 -16.80 27.07 5.34
C THR A 294 -17.92 26.52 4.46
N GLU A 295 -17.57 25.71 3.46
CA GLU A 295 -18.51 25.12 2.49
C GLU A 295 -19.04 23.75 2.93
N ALA A 296 -18.65 23.27 4.12
CA ALA A 296 -19.01 21.95 4.61
C ALA A 296 -20.51 21.80 4.80
N ASN A 297 -21.10 20.78 4.17
CA ASN A 297 -22.49 20.44 4.40
C ASN A 297 -22.64 19.66 5.71
N GLU A 298 -23.44 20.18 6.64
CA GLU A 298 -23.66 19.58 7.96
C GLU A 298 -24.25 18.16 7.90
N LEU A 299 -25.15 17.89 6.95
CA LEU A 299 -25.75 16.55 6.79
C LEU A 299 -24.72 15.52 6.33
N VAL A 300 -23.85 15.91 5.39
CA VAL A 300 -22.73 15.07 4.92
C VAL A 300 -21.74 14.82 6.05
N LEU A 301 -21.40 15.85 6.82
CA LEU A 301 -20.48 15.73 7.96
C LEU A 301 -21.05 14.81 9.04
N GLU A 302 -22.32 14.97 9.42
CA GLU A 302 -22.97 14.12 10.43
C GLU A 302 -23.01 12.66 9.96
N LEU A 303 -23.35 12.43 8.68
CA LEU A 303 -23.34 11.09 8.09
C LEU A 303 -21.94 10.49 8.12
N ALA A 304 -20.91 11.25 7.76
CA ALA A 304 -19.52 10.80 7.76
C ALA A 304 -19.08 10.33 9.15
N LYS A 305 -19.38 11.10 10.20
CA LYS A 305 -19.05 10.74 11.59
C LYS A 305 -19.76 9.47 12.04
N LEU A 306 -21.06 9.37 11.79
CA LEU A 306 -21.87 8.21 12.18
C LEU A 306 -21.45 6.95 11.42
N ASN A 307 -21.28 7.06 10.11
CA ASN A 307 -20.91 5.95 9.25
C ASN A 307 -19.51 5.42 9.60
N TYR A 308 -18.53 6.31 9.77
CA TYR A 308 -17.17 5.93 10.19
C TYR A 308 -17.20 5.09 11.48
N ASN A 309 -17.94 5.55 12.49
CA ASN A 309 -18.05 4.84 13.76
C ASN A 309 -18.78 3.49 13.65
N LEU A 310 -19.81 3.39 12.80
CA LEU A 310 -20.52 2.13 12.55
C LEU A 310 -19.64 1.11 11.81
N VAL A 311 -18.90 1.56 10.80
CA VAL A 311 -17.93 0.75 10.07
C VAL A 311 -16.78 0.31 10.98
N GLN A 312 -16.25 1.22 11.81
CA GLN A 312 -15.22 0.89 12.81
C GLN A 312 -15.68 -0.22 13.78
N LEU A 313 -16.93 -0.17 14.26
CA LEU A 313 -17.49 -1.23 15.11
C LEU A 313 -17.49 -2.59 14.41
N GLN A 314 -17.78 -2.63 13.11
CA GLN A 314 -17.72 -3.85 12.33
C GLN A 314 -16.27 -4.34 12.17
N HIS A 315 -15.34 -3.43 11.87
CA HIS A 315 -13.92 -3.78 11.73
C HIS A 315 -13.33 -4.35 13.02
N GLN A 316 -13.75 -3.85 14.18
CA GLN A 316 -13.36 -4.38 15.49
C GLN A 316 -13.83 -5.83 15.71
N GLU A 317 -15.04 -6.19 15.23
CA GLU A 317 -15.52 -7.57 15.32
C GLU A 317 -14.79 -8.50 14.36
N GLU A 318 -14.48 -8.02 13.15
CA GLU A 318 -13.66 -8.77 12.20
C GLU A 318 -12.24 -9.00 12.74
N LEU A 319 -11.62 -7.99 13.37
CA LEU A 319 -10.32 -8.13 14.06
C LEU A 319 -10.36 -9.18 15.17
N LYS A 320 -11.42 -9.26 15.96
CA LYS A 320 -11.57 -10.31 16.98
C LYS A 320 -11.59 -11.70 16.36
N ILE A 321 -12.29 -11.88 15.24
CA ILE A 321 -12.36 -13.16 14.53
C ILE A 321 -10.97 -13.58 14.05
N ILE A 322 -10.26 -12.66 13.39
CA ILE A 322 -8.96 -12.96 12.78
C ILE A 322 -7.88 -13.12 13.86
N THR A 323 -7.86 -12.29 14.90
CA THR A 323 -6.91 -12.43 16.01
C THR A 323 -7.10 -13.76 16.73
N ARG A 324 -8.35 -14.22 16.91
CA ARG A 324 -8.61 -15.53 17.54
C ARG A 324 -8.07 -16.67 16.69
N TRP A 325 -8.38 -16.65 15.39
CA TRP A 325 -7.86 -17.64 14.44
C TRP A 325 -6.32 -17.67 14.43
N TRP A 326 -5.67 -16.52 14.52
CA TRP A 326 -4.22 -16.42 14.53
C TRP A 326 -3.60 -16.93 15.83
N ASN A 327 -4.22 -16.65 16.98
CA ASN A 327 -3.77 -17.18 18.27
C ASN A 327 -3.82 -18.71 18.33
N ASP A 328 -4.74 -19.36 17.60
CA ASP A 328 -4.83 -20.82 17.49
C ASP A 328 -3.62 -21.45 16.74
N LEU A 329 -2.71 -20.65 16.19
CA LEU A 329 -1.42 -21.09 15.66
C LEU A 329 -0.36 -21.24 16.76
N GLU A 330 -0.55 -20.59 17.91
CA GLU A 330 0.41 -20.57 19.02
C GLU A 330 1.82 -20.17 18.53
N LEU A 331 1.91 -19.07 17.76
CA LEU A 331 3.14 -18.68 17.06
C LEU A 331 4.39 -18.73 17.94
N GLN A 332 4.34 -18.14 19.14
CA GLN A 332 5.52 -18.05 20.01
C GLN A 332 6.08 -19.41 20.43
N THR A 333 5.24 -20.43 20.56
CA THR A 333 5.68 -21.77 21.00
C THR A 333 5.96 -22.71 19.83
N ARG A 334 5.31 -22.51 18.68
CA ARG A 334 5.37 -23.44 17.54
C ARG A 334 6.09 -22.90 16.32
N LEU A 335 6.12 -21.58 16.15
CA LEU A 335 6.50 -20.89 14.93
C LEU A 335 7.22 -19.56 15.27
N SER A 336 8.09 -19.57 16.28
CA SER A 336 8.78 -18.38 16.81
C SER A 336 9.66 -17.65 15.79
N PHE A 337 9.93 -18.30 14.66
CA PHE A 337 10.67 -17.71 13.56
C PHE A 337 9.84 -16.71 12.73
N ALA A 338 8.50 -16.82 12.74
CA ALA A 338 7.60 -16.07 11.88
C ALA A 338 7.17 -14.72 12.49
N ARG A 339 6.88 -13.76 11.61
CA ARG A 339 6.36 -12.42 11.95
C ARG A 339 4.94 -12.52 12.49
N ASP A 340 4.74 -12.01 13.70
CA ASP A 340 3.42 -11.88 14.32
C ASP A 340 2.78 -10.54 13.95
N ARG A 341 2.02 -10.51 12.85
CA ARG A 341 1.53 -9.27 12.20
C ARG A 341 0.08 -9.35 11.73
N VAL A 342 -0.78 -10.10 12.42
CA VAL A 342 -2.15 -10.33 11.95
C VAL A 342 -3.03 -9.07 11.92
N VAL A 343 -2.79 -8.14 12.85
CA VAL A 343 -3.50 -6.84 12.87
C VAL A 343 -3.10 -6.00 11.67
N GLU A 344 -1.81 -5.99 11.33
CA GLU A 344 -1.29 -5.35 10.13
C GLU A 344 -1.86 -6.02 8.88
N CYS A 345 -1.92 -7.36 8.80
CA CYS A 345 -2.57 -8.06 7.69
C CYS A 345 -4.02 -7.60 7.49
N TYR A 346 -4.79 -7.46 8.59
CA TYR A 346 -6.15 -6.96 8.51
C TYR A 346 -6.22 -5.48 8.09
N PHE A 347 -5.32 -4.65 8.61
CA PHE A 347 -5.20 -3.24 8.22
C PHE A 347 -5.01 -3.07 6.71
N TRP A 348 -4.18 -3.91 6.08
CA TRP A 348 -3.99 -3.91 4.64
C TRP A 348 -5.31 -4.15 3.91
N MET A 349 -6.09 -5.13 4.37
CA MET A 349 -7.32 -5.55 3.70
C MET A 349 -8.49 -4.61 3.88
N VAL A 350 -8.50 -3.84 4.98
CA VAL A 350 -9.40 -2.67 5.09
C VAL A 350 -9.06 -1.62 4.03
N GLY A 351 -7.79 -1.50 3.63
CA GLY A 351 -7.38 -0.63 2.52
C GLY A 351 -7.90 -1.09 1.16
N VAL A 352 -8.10 -2.40 0.96
CA VAL A 352 -8.65 -2.97 -0.27
C VAL A 352 -10.16 -2.76 -0.36
N TYR A 353 -10.87 -3.02 0.74
CA TYR A 353 -12.30 -2.77 0.88
C TYR A 353 -12.66 -2.49 2.33
N PHE A 354 -13.22 -1.32 2.60
CA PHE A 354 -13.66 -0.90 3.94
C PHE A 354 -15.18 -1.05 4.14
N GLU A 355 -15.93 -1.27 3.06
CA GLU A 355 -17.38 -1.26 3.00
C GLU A 355 -17.98 -2.43 3.80
N PRO A 356 -19.09 -2.23 4.54
CA PRO A 356 -19.73 -3.29 5.33
C PRO A 356 -20.06 -4.57 4.57
N SER A 357 -20.48 -4.45 3.30
CA SER A 357 -20.89 -5.56 2.43
C SER A 357 -19.78 -6.58 2.18
N TYR A 358 -18.51 -6.17 2.24
CA TYR A 358 -17.35 -7.02 1.96
C TYR A 358 -16.71 -7.63 3.21
N SER A 359 -17.47 -7.80 4.30
CA SER A 359 -16.98 -8.41 5.56
C SER A 359 -16.35 -9.78 5.35
N ARG A 360 -17.08 -10.70 4.68
CA ARG A 360 -16.60 -12.06 4.36
C ARG A 360 -15.30 -12.01 3.57
N ALA A 361 -15.27 -11.19 2.51
CA ALA A 361 -14.07 -11.01 1.70
C ALA A 361 -12.88 -10.47 2.51
N ARG A 362 -13.09 -9.58 3.50
CA ARG A 362 -11.99 -9.02 4.30
C ARG A 362 -11.38 -10.08 5.19
N VAL A 363 -12.22 -10.86 5.85
CA VAL A 363 -11.77 -11.91 6.75
C VAL A 363 -10.99 -12.97 5.97
N ILE A 364 -11.51 -13.42 4.82
CA ILE A 364 -10.82 -14.39 3.95
C ILE A 364 -9.48 -13.83 3.47
N LEU A 365 -9.46 -12.63 2.89
CA LEU A 365 -8.24 -12.07 2.33
C LEU A 365 -7.18 -11.78 3.41
N SER A 366 -7.59 -11.35 4.60
CA SER A 366 -6.65 -11.11 5.72
C SER A 366 -5.99 -12.40 6.20
N LYS A 367 -6.77 -13.48 6.32
CA LYS A 367 -6.25 -14.81 6.69
C LYS A 367 -5.29 -15.33 5.63
N VAL A 368 -5.62 -15.15 4.34
CA VAL A 368 -4.72 -15.56 3.25
C VAL A 368 -3.43 -14.74 3.25
N LEU A 369 -3.47 -13.41 3.46
CA LEU A 369 -2.25 -12.62 3.59
C LEU A 369 -1.38 -13.09 4.77
N ALA A 370 -2.01 -13.43 5.90
CA ALA A 370 -1.27 -13.96 7.05
C ALA A 370 -0.65 -15.34 6.75
N ILE A 371 -1.32 -16.19 5.95
CA ILE A 371 -0.73 -17.44 5.43
C ILE A 371 0.44 -17.16 4.48
N VAL A 372 0.31 -16.18 3.59
CA VAL A 372 1.40 -15.76 2.69
C VAL A 372 2.63 -15.39 3.50
N SER A 373 2.47 -14.54 4.52
CA SER A 373 3.56 -14.15 5.43
C SER A 373 4.17 -15.34 6.18
N LEU A 374 3.34 -16.24 6.70
CA LEU A 374 3.83 -17.44 7.38
C LEU A 374 4.62 -18.36 6.44
N LEU A 375 4.17 -18.50 5.19
CA LEU A 375 4.90 -19.23 4.16
C LEU A 375 6.22 -18.53 3.83
N ASP A 376 6.20 -17.22 3.59
CA ASP A 376 7.36 -16.38 3.31
C ASP A 376 8.48 -16.61 4.36
N ASP A 377 8.17 -16.41 5.64
CA ASP A 377 9.11 -16.62 6.74
C ASP A 377 9.62 -18.07 6.84
N THR A 378 8.77 -19.03 6.45
CA THR A 378 9.17 -20.45 6.44
C THR A 378 10.23 -20.73 5.37
N TYR A 379 10.13 -20.11 4.19
CA TYR A 379 11.12 -20.30 3.11
C TYR A 379 12.36 -19.41 3.28
N ASP A 380 12.17 -18.18 3.77
CA ASP A 380 13.25 -17.19 3.83
C ASP A 380 14.11 -17.29 5.09
N VAL A 381 13.50 -17.60 6.23
CA VAL A 381 14.17 -17.52 7.54
C VAL A 381 14.47 -18.90 8.13
N TYR A 382 13.54 -19.85 7.99
CA TYR A 382 13.57 -21.07 8.80
C TYR A 382 14.01 -22.34 8.04
N GLY A 383 13.41 -22.57 6.88
CA GLY A 383 13.58 -23.81 6.13
C GLY A 383 14.95 -23.92 5.47
N THR A 384 15.58 -25.09 5.60
CA THR A 384 16.71 -25.44 4.71
C THR A 384 16.22 -25.66 3.29
N SER A 385 17.11 -25.53 2.30
CA SER A 385 16.78 -25.80 0.89
C SER A 385 16.13 -27.18 0.66
N GLN A 386 16.60 -28.23 1.35
CA GLN A 386 16.00 -29.57 1.26
C GLN A 386 14.60 -29.64 1.88
N GLU A 387 14.41 -29.01 3.04
CA GLU A 387 13.11 -28.92 3.71
C GLU A 387 12.11 -28.12 2.88
N CYS A 388 12.52 -26.98 2.31
CA CYS A 388 11.73 -26.16 1.38
C CYS A 388 11.31 -26.96 0.15
N GLU A 389 12.21 -27.71 -0.48
CA GLU A 389 11.86 -28.52 -1.65
C GLU A 389 10.84 -29.61 -1.31
N LEU A 390 10.99 -30.28 -0.16
CA LEU A 390 10.02 -31.25 0.33
C LEU A 390 8.68 -30.59 0.68
N PHE A 391 8.72 -29.41 1.28
CA PHE A 391 7.54 -28.67 1.69
C PHE A 391 6.72 -28.22 0.48
N THR A 392 7.38 -27.69 -0.56
CA THR A 392 6.75 -27.36 -1.85
C THR A 392 6.03 -28.57 -2.42
N LYS A 393 6.69 -29.74 -2.47
CA LYS A 393 6.09 -30.98 -3.00
C LYS A 393 4.85 -31.44 -2.20
N CYS A 394 4.86 -31.25 -0.88
CA CYS A 394 3.72 -31.59 -0.03
C CYS A 394 2.54 -30.64 -0.26
N ILE A 395 2.80 -29.34 -0.41
CA ILE A 395 1.75 -28.36 -0.73
C ILE A 395 1.19 -28.62 -2.14
N GLU A 396 2.03 -28.94 -3.11
CA GLU A 396 1.61 -29.31 -4.47
C GLU A 396 0.67 -30.53 -4.49
N SER A 397 0.94 -31.55 -3.67
CA SER A 397 0.06 -32.72 -3.58
C SER A 397 -1.27 -32.40 -2.91
N TRP A 398 -1.31 -31.35 -2.08
CA TRP A 398 -2.49 -30.93 -1.31
C TRP A 398 -3.07 -32.07 -0.45
N ASP A 399 -2.20 -32.97 0.02
CA ASP A 399 -2.55 -34.15 0.80
C ASP A 399 -1.75 -34.15 2.11
N PRO A 400 -2.40 -34.04 3.29
CA PRO A 400 -1.69 -34.02 4.57
C PRO A 400 -0.85 -35.28 4.80
N ALA A 401 -1.22 -36.42 4.20
CA ALA A 401 -0.45 -37.66 4.30
C ALA A 401 0.92 -37.59 3.61
N ALA A 402 1.08 -36.70 2.62
CA ALA A 402 2.35 -36.52 1.90
C ALA A 402 3.49 -36.03 2.80
N THR A 403 3.16 -35.42 3.94
CA THR A 403 4.16 -34.86 4.85
C THR A 403 5.05 -35.90 5.54
N GLY A 404 4.58 -37.15 5.68
CA GLY A 404 5.34 -38.32 6.12
C GLY A 404 6.29 -38.11 7.31
N GLY A 405 7.35 -38.91 7.41
CA GLY A 405 8.38 -38.80 8.46
C GLY A 405 9.47 -37.76 8.20
N ARG A 406 9.43 -37.03 7.08
CA ARG A 406 10.57 -36.23 6.58
C ARG A 406 10.48 -34.72 6.81
N LEU A 407 9.27 -34.16 6.90
CA LEU A 407 9.12 -32.74 7.21
C LEU A 407 9.25 -32.46 8.72
N PRO A 408 9.86 -31.33 9.11
CA PRO A 408 9.83 -30.84 10.48
C PRO A 408 8.40 -30.67 11.00
N GLY A 409 8.21 -30.84 12.31
CA GLY A 409 6.91 -30.71 12.97
C GLY A 409 6.24 -29.36 12.70
N ASN A 410 7.01 -28.28 12.67
CA ASN A 410 6.52 -26.92 12.41
C ASN A 410 5.94 -26.78 10.99
N MET A 411 6.63 -27.27 9.97
CA MET A 411 6.15 -27.24 8.58
C MET A 411 4.91 -28.12 8.38
N LYS A 412 4.86 -29.30 9.01
CA LYS A 412 3.65 -30.14 9.02
C LYS A 412 2.46 -29.40 9.60
N PHE A 413 2.68 -28.70 10.70
CA PHE A 413 1.66 -27.91 11.36
C PHE A 413 1.17 -26.75 10.48
N ILE A 414 2.08 -26.00 9.87
CA ILE A 414 1.73 -24.93 8.91
C ILE A 414 0.85 -25.48 7.80
N PHE A 415 1.24 -26.58 7.17
CA PHE A 415 0.45 -27.14 6.07
C PHE A 415 -0.93 -27.63 6.51
N ALA A 416 -1.03 -28.31 7.66
CA ALA A 416 -2.31 -28.69 8.23
C ALA A 416 -3.22 -27.46 8.45
N LYS A 417 -2.67 -26.37 8.99
CA LYS A 417 -3.41 -25.13 9.21
C LYS A 417 -3.84 -24.43 7.92
N ILE A 418 -3.05 -24.51 6.86
CA ILE A 418 -3.45 -24.02 5.53
C ILE A 418 -4.65 -24.82 5.03
N LEU A 419 -4.60 -26.15 5.10
CA LEU A 419 -5.70 -27.01 4.67
C LEU A 419 -6.98 -26.75 5.47
N ASP A 420 -6.88 -26.70 6.80
CA ASP A 420 -8.01 -26.40 7.68
C ASP A 420 -8.61 -25.02 7.39
N THR A 421 -7.76 -24.02 7.14
CA THR A 421 -8.22 -22.66 6.81
C THR A 421 -8.92 -22.62 5.45
N CYS A 422 -8.37 -23.28 4.43
CA CYS A 422 -9.03 -23.41 3.14
C CYS A 422 -10.37 -24.17 3.24
N GLN A 423 -10.44 -25.22 4.05
CA GLN A 423 -11.70 -25.92 4.31
C GLN A 423 -12.73 -24.99 4.95
N SER A 424 -12.32 -24.17 5.93
CA SER A 424 -13.22 -23.20 6.56
C SER A 424 -13.80 -22.20 5.54
N PHE A 425 -13.00 -21.75 4.56
CA PHE A 425 -13.51 -20.90 3.49
C PHE A 425 -14.52 -21.64 2.62
N GLU A 426 -14.22 -22.87 2.23
CA GLU A 426 -15.14 -23.68 1.43
C GLU A 426 -16.48 -23.95 2.13
N ASP A 427 -16.47 -24.05 3.46
CA ASP A 427 -17.67 -24.23 4.28
C ASP A 427 -18.50 -22.92 4.39
N GLU A 428 -17.85 -21.76 4.29
CA GLU A 428 -18.49 -20.43 4.26
C GLU A 428 -19.07 -20.05 2.88
N LEU A 429 -18.69 -20.76 1.81
CA LEU A 429 -19.14 -20.51 0.44
C LEU A 429 -20.42 -21.29 0.10
N ALA A 430 -21.31 -20.66 -0.67
CA ALA A 430 -22.49 -21.33 -1.21
C ALA A 430 -22.06 -22.46 -2.18
N PRO A 431 -22.89 -23.51 -2.40
CA PRO A 431 -22.51 -24.65 -3.25
C PRO A 431 -22.00 -24.27 -4.64
N ASP A 432 -22.62 -23.26 -5.26
CA ASP A 432 -22.27 -22.71 -6.56
C ASP A 432 -21.08 -21.74 -6.50
N GLU A 433 -20.60 -21.33 -5.33
CA GLU A 433 -19.37 -20.53 -5.15
C GLU A 433 -18.13 -21.41 -4.88
N LYS A 434 -18.28 -22.69 -4.51
CA LYS A 434 -17.16 -23.54 -4.04
C LYS A 434 -16.05 -23.74 -5.08
N TYR A 435 -16.36 -23.61 -6.37
CA TYR A 435 -15.35 -23.67 -7.44
C TYR A 435 -14.22 -22.64 -7.26
N ARG A 436 -14.48 -21.53 -6.56
CA ARG A 436 -13.49 -20.45 -6.28
C ARG A 436 -12.26 -20.97 -5.55
N MET A 437 -12.43 -22.02 -4.71
CA MET A 437 -11.35 -22.64 -3.96
C MET A 437 -10.31 -23.32 -4.85
N HIS A 438 -10.69 -23.76 -6.05
CA HIS A 438 -9.76 -24.30 -7.03
C HIS A 438 -8.71 -23.26 -7.48
N TYR A 439 -9.16 -22.03 -7.72
CA TYR A 439 -8.27 -20.92 -8.12
C TYR A 439 -7.36 -20.52 -6.95
N LEU A 440 -7.91 -20.39 -5.74
CA LEU A 440 -7.13 -20.10 -4.54
C LEU A 440 -6.00 -21.12 -4.34
N LYS A 441 -6.34 -22.41 -4.38
CA LYS A 441 -5.35 -23.51 -4.29
C LYS A 441 -4.26 -23.40 -5.35
N THR A 442 -4.65 -23.14 -6.60
CA THR A 442 -3.70 -23.02 -7.71
C THR A 442 -2.69 -21.91 -7.46
N PHE A 443 -3.16 -20.74 -7.02
CA PHE A 443 -2.27 -19.61 -6.72
C PHE A 443 -1.41 -19.82 -5.47
N ILE A 444 -1.88 -20.56 -4.45
CA ILE A 444 -1.04 -20.95 -3.30
C ILE A 444 0.10 -21.85 -3.78
N ILE A 445 -0.18 -22.81 -4.66
CA ILE A 445 0.83 -23.70 -5.23
C ILE A 445 1.86 -22.91 -6.06
N ASP A 446 1.39 -21.99 -6.89
CA ASP A 446 2.29 -21.15 -7.70
C ASP A 446 3.16 -20.23 -6.85
N LEU A 447 2.65 -19.73 -5.72
CA LEU A 447 3.41 -18.93 -4.77
C LEU A 447 4.55 -19.74 -4.14
N VAL A 448 4.27 -20.93 -3.59
CA VAL A 448 5.31 -21.73 -2.91
C VAL A 448 6.37 -22.25 -3.88
N ARG A 449 6.02 -22.44 -5.15
CA ARG A 449 7.01 -22.72 -6.21
C ARG A 449 7.96 -21.55 -6.42
N ALA A 450 7.45 -20.31 -6.42
CA ALA A 450 8.26 -19.11 -6.56
C ALA A 450 9.20 -18.93 -5.36
N TYR A 451 8.70 -19.09 -4.13
CA TYR A 451 9.55 -19.06 -2.93
C TYR A 451 10.65 -20.11 -2.97
N ASN A 452 10.33 -21.34 -3.38
CA ASN A 452 11.35 -22.38 -3.49
C ASN A 452 12.40 -22.09 -4.58
N GLU A 453 12.04 -21.35 -5.63
CA GLU A 453 13.00 -20.89 -6.64
C GLU A 453 13.92 -19.81 -6.08
N GLU A 454 13.40 -18.87 -5.31
CA GLU A 454 14.20 -17.85 -4.60
C GLU A 454 15.16 -18.47 -3.59
N VAL A 455 14.72 -19.51 -2.86
CA VAL A 455 15.60 -20.30 -1.99
C VAL A 455 16.78 -20.87 -2.78
N LYS A 456 16.55 -21.43 -3.98
CA LYS A 456 17.67 -21.93 -4.81
C LYS A 456 18.60 -20.80 -5.25
N TRP A 457 18.07 -19.64 -5.61
CA TRP A 457 18.88 -18.48 -5.97
C TRP A 457 19.77 -18.04 -4.80
N ARG A 458 19.20 -17.97 -3.59
CA ARG A 458 19.94 -17.68 -2.35
C ARG A 458 21.09 -18.67 -2.14
N GLU A 459 20.82 -19.98 -2.17
CA GLU A 459 21.85 -21.00 -1.96
C GLU A 459 22.98 -20.97 -3.01
N GLN A 460 22.65 -20.60 -4.24
CA GLN A 460 23.61 -20.49 -5.33
C GLN A 460 24.38 -19.16 -5.34
N GLY A 461 23.99 -18.19 -4.51
CA GLY A 461 24.45 -16.81 -4.63
C GLY A 461 24.10 -16.20 -6.00
N TYR A 462 22.99 -16.63 -6.60
CA TYR A 462 22.57 -16.20 -7.92
C TYR A 462 22.02 -14.78 -7.87
N VAL A 463 22.56 -13.91 -8.72
CA VAL A 463 22.02 -12.58 -8.99
C VAL A 463 21.56 -12.58 -10.45
N PRO A 464 20.26 -12.48 -10.74
CA PRO A 464 19.76 -12.34 -12.11
C PRO A 464 20.48 -11.22 -12.87
N ALA A 465 20.66 -11.39 -14.18
CA ALA A 465 21.43 -10.45 -14.99
C ALA A 465 20.67 -9.14 -15.27
N THR A 466 19.34 -9.19 -15.22
CA THR A 466 18.45 -8.06 -15.47
C THR A 466 17.33 -8.00 -14.44
N VAL A 467 16.74 -6.81 -14.25
CA VAL A 467 15.53 -6.65 -13.43
C VAL A 467 14.36 -7.46 -14.00
N GLU A 468 14.23 -7.51 -15.33
CA GLU A 468 13.16 -8.29 -15.99
C GLU A 468 13.28 -9.79 -15.70
N GLU A 469 14.49 -10.37 -15.78
CA GLU A 469 14.73 -11.77 -15.43
C GLU A 469 14.35 -12.05 -13.97
N HIS A 470 14.75 -11.16 -13.06
CA HIS A 470 14.40 -11.27 -11.65
C HIS A 470 12.88 -11.26 -11.44
N LEU A 471 12.17 -10.33 -12.09
CA LEU A 471 10.72 -10.18 -11.98
C LEU A 471 9.93 -11.40 -12.51
N GLN A 472 10.51 -12.24 -13.37
CA GLN A 472 9.86 -13.51 -13.78
C GLN A 472 9.61 -14.45 -12.61
N VAL A 473 10.41 -14.38 -11.54
CA VAL A 473 10.20 -15.13 -10.30
C VAL A 473 9.60 -14.22 -9.23
N SER A 474 10.21 -13.07 -8.98
CA SER A 474 9.90 -12.29 -7.78
C SER A 474 8.56 -11.54 -7.83
N ALA A 475 8.00 -11.33 -9.02
CA ALA A 475 6.63 -10.83 -9.15
C ALA A 475 5.60 -11.88 -8.70
N ARG A 476 5.94 -13.18 -8.79
CA ARG A 476 5.10 -14.28 -8.28
C ARG A 476 5.27 -14.46 -6.77
N SER A 477 6.52 -14.42 -6.27
CA SER A 477 6.80 -14.53 -4.83
C SER A 477 6.20 -13.39 -4.01
N GLY A 478 6.01 -12.20 -4.61
CA GLY A 478 5.28 -11.10 -3.95
C GLY A 478 3.81 -11.39 -3.61
N GLY A 479 3.24 -12.53 -4.02
CA GLY A 479 1.92 -12.99 -3.57
C GLY A 479 0.72 -12.23 -4.17
N CYS A 480 0.93 -11.12 -4.88
CA CYS A 480 -0.17 -10.30 -5.42
C CYS A 480 -1.09 -11.03 -6.41
N HIS A 481 -0.61 -12.06 -7.10
CA HIS A 481 -1.47 -12.94 -7.92
C HIS A 481 -2.50 -13.66 -7.07
N LEU A 482 -2.04 -14.27 -5.96
CA LEU A 482 -2.89 -14.93 -4.98
C LEU A 482 -3.83 -13.93 -4.30
N LEU A 483 -3.32 -12.76 -3.89
CA LEU A 483 -4.15 -11.73 -3.23
C LEU A 483 -5.22 -11.17 -4.17
N SER A 484 -4.90 -10.98 -5.46
CA SER A 484 -5.86 -10.57 -6.49
C SER A 484 -6.99 -11.59 -6.61
N CYS A 485 -6.67 -12.88 -6.75
CA CYS A 485 -7.68 -13.94 -6.81
C CYS A 485 -8.49 -14.02 -5.52
N THR A 486 -7.82 -13.95 -4.38
CA THR A 486 -8.46 -14.07 -3.06
C THR A 486 -9.41 -12.91 -2.79
N SER A 487 -9.09 -11.72 -3.30
CA SER A 487 -9.93 -10.53 -3.12
C SER A 487 -11.36 -10.72 -3.64
N PHE A 488 -11.56 -11.64 -4.59
CA PHE A 488 -12.86 -11.95 -5.19
C PHE A 488 -13.63 -13.04 -4.45
N VAL A 489 -12.94 -13.93 -3.70
CA VAL A 489 -13.52 -15.17 -3.14
C VAL A 489 -14.78 -14.89 -2.31
N GLY A 490 -14.73 -13.86 -1.46
CA GLY A 490 -15.82 -13.52 -0.55
C GLY A 490 -16.80 -12.47 -1.06
N MET A 491 -16.70 -11.99 -2.31
CA MET A 491 -17.47 -10.84 -2.81
C MET A 491 -18.92 -11.14 -3.20
N GLY A 492 -19.34 -12.41 -3.20
CA GLY A 492 -20.71 -12.81 -3.59
C GLY A 492 -20.86 -12.87 -5.11
N ASP A 493 -22.07 -12.66 -5.61
CA ASP A 493 -22.46 -12.94 -7.01
C ASP A 493 -21.72 -12.07 -8.04
N VAL A 494 -21.21 -10.90 -7.64
CA VAL A 494 -20.41 -10.03 -8.53
C VAL A 494 -19.12 -10.69 -8.99
N ALA A 495 -18.59 -11.66 -8.23
CA ALA A 495 -17.41 -12.44 -8.57
C ALA A 495 -17.82 -13.80 -9.18
N ASP A 496 -18.16 -13.79 -10.46
CA ASP A 496 -18.50 -14.99 -11.22
C ASP A 496 -17.26 -15.75 -11.70
N GLN A 497 -17.46 -16.87 -12.41
CA GLN A 497 -16.36 -17.71 -12.87
C GLN A 497 -15.48 -17.01 -13.91
N GLU A 498 -16.05 -16.10 -14.72
CA GLU A 498 -15.30 -15.33 -15.70
C GLU A 498 -14.28 -14.41 -15.01
N ALA A 499 -14.64 -13.81 -13.88
CA ALA A 499 -13.72 -13.02 -13.06
C ALA A 499 -12.50 -13.83 -12.58
N PHE A 500 -12.70 -15.08 -12.15
CA PHE A 500 -11.60 -15.94 -11.70
C PHE A 500 -10.72 -16.40 -12.86
N GLU A 501 -11.29 -16.74 -14.02
CA GLU A 501 -10.51 -17.04 -15.23
C GLU A 501 -9.73 -15.81 -15.71
N TRP A 502 -10.31 -14.62 -15.62
CA TRP A 502 -9.62 -13.38 -15.95
C TRP A 502 -8.40 -13.18 -15.06
N VAL A 503 -8.52 -13.26 -13.73
CA VAL A 503 -7.36 -13.14 -12.82
C VAL A 503 -6.35 -14.26 -13.03
N ARG A 504 -6.80 -15.49 -13.28
CA ARG A 504 -5.95 -16.63 -13.61
C ARG A 504 -5.05 -16.35 -14.81
N GLY A 505 -5.55 -15.62 -15.80
CA GLY A 505 -4.78 -15.18 -16.96
C GLY A 505 -3.67 -14.17 -16.65
N VAL A 506 -3.57 -13.67 -15.42
CA VAL A 506 -2.62 -12.62 -14.99
C VAL A 506 -2.69 -11.41 -15.94
N PRO A 507 -3.83 -10.71 -15.95
CA PRO A 507 -4.05 -9.58 -16.84
C PRO A 507 -3.03 -8.49 -16.53
N LYS A 508 -2.74 -7.62 -17.50
CA LYS A 508 -1.69 -6.60 -17.38
C LYS A 508 -1.81 -5.74 -16.12
N ILE A 509 -3.03 -5.39 -15.68
CA ILE A 509 -3.24 -4.63 -14.45
C ILE A 509 -2.76 -5.39 -13.19
N VAL A 510 -2.96 -6.72 -13.13
CA VAL A 510 -2.44 -7.57 -12.05
C VAL A 510 -0.93 -7.71 -12.17
N LYS A 511 -0.39 -7.87 -13.40
CA LYS A 511 1.07 -7.89 -13.62
C LYS A 511 1.72 -6.59 -13.13
N ALA A 512 1.13 -5.45 -13.46
CA ALA A 512 1.61 -4.13 -13.03
C ALA A 512 1.56 -3.98 -11.50
N LEU A 513 0.47 -4.40 -10.85
CA LEU A 513 0.38 -4.49 -9.39
C LEU A 513 1.55 -5.29 -8.80
N CYS A 514 1.81 -6.50 -9.30
CA CYS A 514 2.88 -7.36 -8.81
C CYS A 514 4.27 -6.72 -8.94
N ILE A 515 4.54 -6.05 -10.07
CA ILE A 515 5.80 -5.34 -10.32
C ILE A 515 5.93 -4.13 -9.38
N ILE A 516 4.88 -3.31 -9.26
CA ILE A 516 4.88 -2.13 -8.36
C ILE A 516 5.16 -2.56 -6.93
N LEU A 517 4.49 -3.61 -6.43
CA LEU A 517 4.74 -4.16 -5.10
C LEU A 517 6.21 -4.57 -4.97
N ARG A 518 6.68 -5.48 -5.82
CA ARG A 518 8.01 -6.08 -5.69
C ARG A 518 9.12 -5.04 -5.72
N LEU A 519 9.04 -4.10 -6.66
CA LEU A 519 10.04 -3.03 -6.76
C LEU A 519 9.97 -2.06 -5.58
N SER A 520 8.78 -1.75 -5.07
CA SER A 520 8.63 -0.86 -3.90
C SER A 520 9.15 -1.51 -2.63
N ASP A 521 8.84 -2.80 -2.44
CA ASP A 521 9.33 -3.61 -1.33
C ASP A 521 10.85 -3.66 -1.32
N ASP A 522 11.46 -4.16 -2.41
CA ASP A 522 12.92 -4.27 -2.54
C ASP A 522 13.63 -2.92 -2.33
N LEU A 523 13.02 -1.81 -2.75
CA LEU A 523 13.59 -0.47 -2.54
C LEU A 523 13.70 -0.11 -1.06
N LYS A 524 12.74 -0.54 -0.22
CA LYS A 524 12.69 -0.27 1.22
C LYS A 524 13.38 -1.34 2.05
N SER A 525 13.32 -2.60 1.63
CA SER A 525 13.85 -3.72 2.36
C SER A 525 15.35 -3.96 2.14
N TYR A 526 15.92 -3.46 1.02
CA TYR A 526 17.27 -3.76 0.55
C TYR A 526 18.34 -3.76 1.65
N GLU A 527 18.44 -2.69 2.44
CA GLU A 527 19.52 -2.54 3.42
C GLU A 527 19.43 -3.58 4.54
N ARG A 528 18.19 -3.87 5.00
CA ARG A 528 17.96 -4.90 6.02
C ARG A 528 18.30 -6.28 5.45
N GLU A 529 17.79 -6.59 4.28
CA GLU A 529 17.98 -7.90 3.66
C GLU A 529 19.43 -8.17 3.30
N LYS A 530 20.17 -7.14 2.88
CA LYS A 530 21.59 -7.26 2.56
C LYS A 530 22.47 -7.62 3.76
N MET A 531 22.00 -7.34 4.98
CA MET A 531 22.68 -7.73 6.22
C MET A 531 22.44 -9.19 6.62
N SER A 532 21.54 -9.88 5.92
CA SER A 532 21.21 -11.29 6.11
C SER A 532 21.61 -12.12 4.89
N SER A 533 21.59 -13.45 4.99
CA SER A 533 21.75 -14.34 3.84
C SER A 533 20.44 -14.40 3.04
N HIS A 534 20.02 -13.30 2.42
CA HIS A 534 18.79 -13.24 1.63
C HIS A 534 19.05 -13.53 0.14
N VAL A 535 18.00 -13.88 -0.61
CA VAL A 535 18.08 -13.88 -2.07
C VAL A 535 18.40 -12.46 -2.57
N ALA A 536 19.17 -12.37 -3.66
CA ALA A 536 19.50 -11.08 -4.26
C ALA A 536 18.22 -10.36 -4.68
N SER A 537 18.09 -9.06 -4.38
CA SER A 537 16.89 -8.28 -4.73
C SER A 537 16.98 -7.67 -6.12
N THR A 538 15.87 -7.08 -6.61
CA THR A 538 15.85 -6.35 -7.88
C THR A 538 16.84 -5.18 -7.90
N MET A 539 17.21 -4.63 -6.75
CA MET A 539 18.26 -3.61 -6.62
C MET A 539 19.62 -4.13 -7.10
N GLU A 540 19.99 -5.35 -6.72
CA GLU A 540 21.26 -5.96 -7.12
C GLU A 540 21.26 -6.31 -8.61
N SER A 541 20.14 -6.84 -9.11
CA SER A 541 19.94 -7.06 -10.55
C SER A 541 20.06 -5.76 -11.33
N CYS A 542 19.49 -4.66 -10.84
CA CYS A 542 19.59 -3.34 -11.48
C CYS A 542 21.03 -2.81 -11.50
N MET A 543 21.75 -2.93 -10.39
CA MET A 543 23.18 -2.57 -10.31
C MET A 543 24.02 -3.38 -11.28
N LYS A 544 23.73 -4.68 -11.42
CA LYS A 544 24.43 -5.59 -12.33
C LYS A 544 24.11 -5.29 -13.80
N GLU A 545 22.84 -5.10 -14.13
CA GLU A 545 22.37 -4.82 -15.48
C GLU A 545 22.99 -3.53 -16.05
N HIS A 546 22.98 -2.46 -15.25
CA HIS A 546 23.42 -1.15 -15.72
C HIS A 546 24.86 -0.79 -15.31
N GLN A 547 25.52 -1.62 -14.51
CA GLN A 547 26.86 -1.37 -13.96
C GLN A 547 26.95 -0.03 -13.21
N VAL A 548 25.97 0.22 -12.34
CA VAL A 548 25.82 1.48 -11.59
C VAL A 548 25.89 1.27 -10.08
N PRO A 549 26.28 2.29 -9.29
CA PRO A 549 26.20 2.21 -7.83
C PRO A 549 24.75 2.18 -7.34
N LEU A 550 24.57 1.74 -6.09
CA LEU A 550 23.28 1.59 -5.42
C LEU A 550 22.36 2.81 -5.55
N GLU A 551 22.88 4.02 -5.30
CA GLU A 551 22.07 5.25 -5.38
C GLU A 551 21.48 5.50 -6.77
N VAL A 552 22.21 5.14 -7.83
CA VAL A 552 21.72 5.26 -9.21
C VAL A 552 20.73 4.14 -9.51
N ALA A 553 20.95 2.92 -8.98
CA ALA A 553 19.96 1.85 -9.07
C ALA A 553 18.64 2.22 -8.37
N ARG A 554 18.67 2.93 -7.23
CA ARG A 554 17.46 3.40 -6.53
C ARG A 554 16.63 4.32 -7.42
N VAL A 555 17.29 5.25 -8.11
CA VAL A 555 16.62 6.15 -9.06
C VAL A 555 16.01 5.35 -10.21
N LYS A 556 16.76 4.40 -10.78
CA LYS A 556 16.28 3.57 -11.89
C LYS A 556 15.08 2.70 -11.52
N ILE A 557 15.12 2.03 -10.35
CA ILE A 557 13.97 1.26 -9.86
C ILE A 557 12.76 2.16 -9.63
N GLN A 558 12.96 3.37 -9.09
CA GLN A 558 11.87 4.34 -8.92
C GLN A 558 11.27 4.80 -10.27
N GLU A 559 12.11 5.01 -11.29
CA GLU A 559 11.66 5.29 -12.66
C GLU A 559 10.85 4.12 -13.23
N THR A 560 11.31 2.88 -13.04
CA THR A 560 10.56 1.68 -13.46
C THR A 560 9.21 1.57 -12.76
N ILE A 561 9.11 1.89 -11.47
CA ILE A 561 7.83 1.95 -10.75
C ILE A 561 6.90 2.99 -11.40
N ASP A 562 7.41 4.18 -11.69
CA ASP A 562 6.59 5.25 -12.29
C ASP A 562 6.15 4.93 -13.72
N GLU A 563 6.97 4.25 -14.52
CA GLU A 563 6.56 3.73 -15.84
C GLU A 563 5.53 2.60 -15.68
N THR A 564 5.70 1.69 -14.72
CA THR A 564 4.71 0.62 -14.47
C THR A 564 3.36 1.19 -14.01
N TRP A 565 3.36 2.33 -13.31
CA TRP A 565 2.12 3.05 -12.99
C TRP A 565 1.40 3.59 -14.23
N LYS A 566 2.12 3.91 -15.33
CA LYS A 566 1.49 4.31 -16.59
C LYS A 566 0.78 3.14 -17.25
N ASP A 567 1.41 1.96 -17.27
CA ASP A 567 0.77 0.71 -17.70
C ASP A 567 -0.49 0.43 -16.86
N PHE A 568 -0.38 0.56 -15.53
CA PHE A 568 -1.49 0.36 -14.61
C PHE A 568 -2.66 1.30 -14.91
N ASN A 569 -2.39 2.60 -15.05
CA ASN A 569 -3.38 3.61 -15.36
C ASN A 569 -4.02 3.38 -16.74
N GLU A 570 -3.24 2.95 -17.73
CA GLU A 570 -3.74 2.68 -19.08
C GLU A 570 -4.71 1.50 -19.08
N GLU A 571 -4.36 0.41 -18.41
CA GLU A 571 -5.22 -0.76 -18.30
C GLU A 571 -6.48 -0.47 -17.47
N TRP A 572 -6.39 0.36 -16.42
CA TRP A 572 -7.55 0.83 -15.68
C TRP A 572 -8.57 1.53 -16.62
N LEU A 573 -8.11 2.44 -17.48
CA LEU A 573 -8.97 3.14 -18.44
C LEU A 573 -9.50 2.22 -19.53
N ASN A 574 -8.70 1.24 -19.98
CA ASN A 574 -9.08 0.32 -21.05
C ASN A 574 -10.10 -0.71 -20.56
N LEU A 575 -9.95 -1.22 -19.35
CA LEU A 575 -10.87 -2.21 -18.78
C LEU A 575 -12.22 -1.59 -18.46
N ASN A 576 -12.24 -0.36 -17.95
CA ASN A 576 -13.51 0.32 -17.69
C ASN A 576 -14.29 0.66 -18.97
N THR A 577 -13.62 0.72 -20.11
CA THR A 577 -14.26 1.03 -21.41
C THR A 577 -14.60 -0.22 -22.23
N ASN A 578 -13.84 -1.30 -22.09
CA ASN A 578 -13.93 -2.46 -22.99
C ASN A 578 -14.12 -3.81 -22.29
N SER A 579 -14.10 -3.86 -20.95
CA SER A 579 -14.29 -5.12 -20.22
C SER A 579 -15.75 -5.40 -19.93
N HIS A 580 -16.10 -6.68 -19.86
CA HIS A 580 -17.37 -7.15 -19.31
C HIS A 580 -17.33 -7.31 -17.78
N LEU A 581 -16.17 -7.08 -17.16
CA LEU A 581 -16.00 -7.22 -15.72
C LEU A 581 -16.70 -6.10 -14.95
N PRO A 582 -17.42 -6.43 -13.87
CA PRO A 582 -17.93 -5.44 -12.93
C PRO A 582 -16.82 -4.52 -12.39
N ARG A 583 -17.12 -3.22 -12.28
CA ARG A 583 -16.19 -2.19 -11.80
C ARG A 583 -15.70 -2.50 -10.39
N GLU A 584 -16.56 -3.04 -9.55
CA GLU A 584 -16.31 -3.40 -8.16
C GLU A 584 -15.11 -4.35 -8.05
N LEU A 585 -14.97 -5.30 -8.98
CA LEU A 585 -13.83 -6.22 -9.04
C LEU A 585 -12.53 -5.50 -9.41
N LEU A 586 -12.57 -4.65 -10.44
CA LEU A 586 -11.41 -3.88 -10.89
C LEU A 586 -10.90 -2.94 -9.79
N GLU A 587 -11.82 -2.35 -9.02
CA GLU A 587 -11.48 -1.52 -7.88
C GLU A 587 -10.73 -2.28 -6.78
N ARG A 588 -10.95 -3.59 -6.63
CA ARG A 588 -10.20 -4.37 -5.65
C ARG A 588 -8.73 -4.51 -6.07
N ILE A 589 -8.45 -4.68 -7.35
CA ILE A 589 -7.08 -4.69 -7.88
C ILE A 589 -6.44 -3.30 -7.74
N PHE A 590 -7.20 -2.24 -8.02
CA PHE A 590 -6.74 -0.86 -7.80
C PHE A 590 -6.38 -0.63 -6.32
N ASN A 591 -7.29 -0.95 -5.41
CA ASN A 591 -7.08 -0.69 -3.99
C ASN A 591 -6.00 -1.60 -3.40
N LEU A 592 -5.84 -2.85 -3.87
CA LEU A 592 -4.67 -3.67 -3.55
C LEU A 592 -3.38 -2.90 -3.89
N THR A 593 -3.28 -2.32 -5.08
CA THR A 593 -2.09 -1.57 -5.53
C THR A 593 -1.82 -0.35 -4.65
N ARG A 594 -2.87 0.40 -4.29
CA ARG A 594 -2.78 1.53 -3.35
C ARG A 594 -2.30 1.09 -1.98
N THR A 595 -2.81 -0.02 -1.47
CA THR A 595 -2.38 -0.60 -0.20
C THR A 595 -0.90 -0.97 -0.25
N MET A 596 -0.43 -1.65 -1.31
CA MET A 596 0.98 -2.01 -1.44
C MET A 596 1.89 -0.78 -1.42
N VAL A 597 1.54 0.28 -2.16
CA VAL A 597 2.30 1.53 -2.14
C VAL A 597 2.33 2.16 -0.75
N TYR A 598 1.19 2.19 -0.05
CA TYR A 598 1.13 2.77 1.30
C TYR A 598 2.08 2.07 2.27
N ILE A 599 2.12 0.73 2.24
CA ILE A 599 2.95 -0.07 3.14
C ILE A 599 4.43 0.17 2.90
N TYR A 600 4.87 0.19 1.64
CA TYR A 600 6.27 0.33 1.28
C TYR A 600 6.67 1.77 0.94
N GLN A 601 5.93 2.76 1.44
CA GLN A 601 6.23 4.16 1.14
C GLN A 601 7.41 4.68 1.96
N GLN A 602 7.36 4.54 3.29
CA GLN A 602 8.35 5.11 4.19
C GLN A 602 9.43 4.10 4.55
N ASP A 603 9.03 2.86 4.78
CA ASP A 603 9.84 1.71 5.19
C ASP A 603 9.09 0.44 4.76
N ASP A 604 9.61 -0.76 5.03
CA ASP A 604 8.79 -1.96 5.11
C ASP A 604 7.94 -1.90 6.38
N ALA A 605 6.78 -1.23 6.27
CA ALA A 605 5.87 -1.04 7.39
C ALA A 605 5.17 -2.33 7.84
N TYR A 606 5.33 -3.45 7.11
CA TYR A 606 4.86 -4.76 7.57
C TYR A 606 5.75 -5.30 8.67
N THR A 607 7.04 -5.40 8.34
CA THR A 607 8.05 -5.92 9.25
C THR A 607 8.28 -4.93 10.39
N ASN A 608 8.41 -3.64 10.06
CA ASN A 608 8.60 -2.52 10.99
C ASN A 608 7.25 -1.85 11.32
N CYS A 609 6.33 -2.59 11.93
CA CYS A 609 4.93 -2.18 12.12
C CYS A 609 4.72 -0.92 12.98
N HIS A 610 5.74 -0.49 13.72
CA HIS A 610 5.73 0.77 14.46
C HIS A 610 5.41 1.99 13.58
N VAL A 611 5.76 1.95 12.29
CA VAL A 611 5.51 3.05 11.33
C VAL A 611 4.00 3.29 11.10
N ILE A 612 3.18 2.24 11.16
CA ILE A 612 1.73 2.31 10.90
C ILE A 612 0.88 2.17 12.16
N LYS A 613 1.51 2.05 13.34
CA LYS A 613 0.84 1.89 14.63
C LYS A 613 -0.23 2.95 14.88
N ASP A 614 0.12 4.22 14.68
CA ASP A 614 -0.78 5.34 14.99
C ASP A 614 -1.98 5.36 14.04
N THR A 615 -1.78 5.01 12.76
CA THR A 615 -2.87 4.88 11.79
C THR A 615 -3.81 3.74 12.16
N ILE A 616 -3.29 2.58 12.56
CA ILE A 616 -4.07 1.44 13.04
C ILE A 616 -4.87 1.83 14.30
N ASN A 617 -4.23 2.49 15.26
CA ASN A 617 -4.91 2.96 16.48
C ASN A 617 -6.05 3.94 16.16
N SER A 618 -5.77 4.93 15.30
CA SER A 618 -6.77 5.90 14.83
C SER A 618 -7.95 5.24 14.13
N LEU A 619 -7.68 4.20 13.33
CA LEU A 619 -8.70 3.53 12.52
C LEU A 619 -9.57 2.58 13.34
N PHE A 620 -8.98 1.75 14.20
CA PHE A 620 -9.69 0.66 14.87
C PHE A 620 -9.98 0.89 16.35
N VAL A 621 -9.35 1.87 17.01
CA VAL A 621 -9.53 2.09 18.45
C VAL A 621 -10.29 3.38 18.71
N GLU A 622 -9.85 4.47 18.10
CA GLU A 622 -10.33 5.80 18.44
C GLU A 622 -11.55 6.21 17.60
N PRO A 623 -12.74 6.35 18.19
CA PRO A 623 -13.92 6.78 17.45
C PRO A 623 -13.85 8.26 17.07
N VAL A 624 -14.65 8.65 16.08
CA VAL A 624 -14.91 10.05 15.77
C VAL A 624 -15.93 10.60 16.77
N SER A 625 -15.66 11.79 17.32
CA SER A 625 -16.60 12.44 18.24
C SER A 625 -17.89 12.85 17.53
N ILE A 626 -19.01 12.36 18.07
CA ILE A 626 -20.37 12.71 17.65
C ILE A 626 -20.91 13.65 18.73
N THR A 627 -21.09 14.92 18.40
CA THR A 627 -21.62 15.96 19.29
C THR A 627 -23.13 15.99 19.27
#